data_AF-B8XH27-F1
#
_entry.id   AF-B8XH27-F1
#
_cell.length_a   1.000
_cell.length_b   1.000
_cell.length_c   1.000
_cell.angle_alpha   90.00
_cell.angle_beta   90.00
_cell.angle_gamma   90.00
#
_symmetry.space_group_name_H-M   'P 1'
#
loop_
_entity.id
_entity.type
_entity.pdbx_description
1 polymer ?
#
loop_
_entity_poly.entity_id
_entity_poly.type
_entity_poly.pdbx_seq_one_letter_code
_entity_poly.pdbx_strand_id
1 'polypeptide(L)' 'MKFLYGIIFVALFLTVMLATHIEGLISCTTCFSTTPNMDKICSNCCRNKGGGTCKGSYCVCRIQY' A
#
# COMPACT_ATOMS: atom_id res chain seq x y z
N MET A 1 30.59 12.74 18.00
CA MET A 1 30.02 12.94 16.64
C MET A 1 29.87 11.66 15.82
N LYS A 2 30.79 10.69 15.89
CA LYS A 2 30.74 9.46 15.07
C LYS A 2 29.57 8.50 15.39
N PHE A 3 29.13 8.45 16.66
CA PHE A 3 27.96 7.67 17.08
C PHE A 3 26.62 8.23 16.58
N LEU A 4 26.50 9.56 16.44
CA LEU A 4 25.25 10.22 16.04
C LEU A 4 24.84 9.85 14.61
N TYR A 5 25.82 9.74 13.71
CA TYR A 5 25.59 9.35 12.32
C TYR A 5 25.02 7.93 12.18
N GLY A 6 25.44 6.99 13.03
CA GLY A 6 24.92 5.62 12.99
C GLY A 6 23.42 5.57 13.35
N ILE A 7 23.01 6.35 14.35
CA ILE A 7 21.61 6.41 14.79
C ILE A 7 20.73 7.01 13.70
N ILE A 8 21.19 8.09 13.06
CA ILE A 8 20.49 8.74 11.95
C ILE A 8 20.31 7.77 10.77
N PHE A 9 21.35 7.01 10.45
CA PHE A 9 21.31 6.04 9.34
C PHE A 9 20.29 4.92 9.60
N VAL A 10 20.24 4.39 10.83
CA VAL A 10 19.27 3.35 11.22
C VAL A 10 17.83 3.90 11.18
N ALA A 11 17.60 5.11 11.66
CA ALA A 11 16.29 5.75 11.63
C ALA A 11 15.79 5.99 10.18
N LEU A 12 16.68 6.41 9.28
CA LEU A 12 16.39 6.55 7.85
C LEU A 12 16.04 5.20 7.20
N PHE A 13 16.78 4.15 7.54
CA PHE A 13 16.53 2.83 6.99
C PHE A 13 15.17 2.27 7.44
N LEU A 14 14.84 2.43 8.73
CA LEU A 14 13.56 2.01 9.30
C LEU A 14 12.37 2.78 8.70
N THR A 15 12.52 4.09 8.47
CA THR A 15 11.47 4.91 7.85
C THR A 15 11.23 4.53 6.38
N VAL A 16 12.28 4.23 5.62
CA VAL A 16 12.16 3.75 4.24
C VAL A 16 11.53 2.35 4.19
N MET A 17 11.93 1.44 5.09
CA MET A 17 11.28 0.13 5.21
C MET A 17 9.81 0.25 5.61
N LEU A 18 9.47 1.11 6.58
CA LEU A 18 8.07 1.35 6.92
C LEU A 18 7.29 1.94 5.74
N ALA A 19 7.83 2.93 5.05
CA ALA A 19 7.15 3.55 3.91
C ALA A 19 6.88 2.54 2.79
N THR A 20 7.88 1.72 2.42
CA THR A 20 7.71 0.67 1.41
C THR A 20 6.78 -0.45 1.87
N HIS A 21 6.79 -0.81 3.15
CA HIS A 21 5.84 -1.78 3.69
C HIS A 21 4.42 -1.20 3.73
N ILE A 22 4.27 0.07 4.06
CA ILE A 22 2.98 0.77 4.10
C ILE A 22 2.44 0.95 2.67
N GLU A 23 3.26 1.29 1.69
CA GLU A 23 2.84 1.38 0.28
C GLU A 23 2.58 0.01 -0.36
N GLY A 24 3.33 -1.02 0.05
CA GLY A 24 3.07 -2.41 -0.31
C GLY A 24 1.81 -2.99 0.34
N LEU A 25 1.45 -2.52 1.54
CA LEU A 25 0.22 -2.91 2.25
C LEU A 25 -1.00 -2.08 1.80
N ILE A 26 -0.78 -0.82 1.36
CA ILE A 26 -1.81 0.09 0.84
C ILE A 26 -2.12 -0.19 -0.63
N SER A 27 -1.21 -0.85 -1.35
CA SER A 27 -1.54 -1.46 -2.63
C SER A 27 -2.45 -2.64 -2.35
N CYS A 28 -3.74 -2.35 -2.21
CA CYS A 28 -4.78 -3.35 -2.28
C CYS A 28 -4.41 -4.33 -3.39
N THR A 29 -4.33 -5.61 -3.01
CA THR A 29 -3.89 -6.75 -3.83
C THR A 29 -4.04 -6.53 -5.32
N THR A 30 -3.03 -6.92 -6.09
CA THR A 30 -3.11 -6.99 -7.56
C THR A 30 -4.41 -7.66 -7.99
N CYS A 31 -5.14 -7.02 -8.89
CA CYS A 31 -6.39 -7.54 -9.40
C CYS A 31 -6.11 -8.56 -10.50
N PHE A 32 -6.09 -9.84 -10.14
CA PHE A 32 -5.95 -10.92 -11.11
C PHE A 32 -7.33 -11.35 -11.64
N SER A 33 -7.47 -11.38 -12.96
CA SER A 33 -8.71 -11.83 -13.62
C SER A 33 -9.04 -13.30 -13.33
N THR A 34 -8.06 -14.09 -12.87
CA THR A 34 -8.19 -15.50 -12.47
C THR A 34 -8.92 -15.68 -11.14
N THR A 35 -9.04 -14.64 -10.31
CA THR A 35 -9.70 -14.74 -9.02
C THR A 35 -11.10 -14.10 -9.09
N PRO A 36 -12.18 -14.87 -8.88
CA PRO A 36 -13.53 -14.32 -8.90
C PRO A 36 -13.71 -13.34 -7.74
N ASN A 37 -14.50 -12.29 -7.96
CA ASN A 37 -14.80 -11.24 -6.97
C ASN A 37 -13.63 -10.35 -6.54
N MET A 38 -12.57 -10.22 -7.34
CA MET A 38 -11.48 -9.28 -7.06
C MET A 38 -11.95 -7.82 -6.90
N ASP A 39 -13.00 -7.40 -7.61
CA ASP A 39 -13.58 -6.07 -7.44
C ASP A 39 -14.13 -5.84 -6.02
N LYS A 40 -14.75 -6.87 -5.41
CA LYS A 40 -15.20 -6.80 -4.02
C LYS A 40 -14.04 -6.80 -3.03
N ILE A 41 -12.99 -7.58 -3.29
CA ILE A 41 -11.79 -7.62 -2.44
C ILE A 41 -11.08 -6.26 -2.48
N CYS A 42 -10.90 -5.71 -3.67
CA CYS A 42 -10.36 -4.38 -3.91
C CYS A 42 -11.22 -3.30 -3.22
N SER A 43 -12.55 -3.36 -3.38
CA SER A 43 -13.47 -2.43 -2.73
C SER A 43 -13.44 -2.52 -1.20
N ASN A 44 -13.33 -3.73 -0.65
CA ASN A 44 -13.23 -3.96 0.80
C ASN A 44 -11.86 -3.53 1.36
N CYS A 45 -10.79 -3.65 0.59
CA CYS A 45 -9.49 -3.13 0.97
C CYS A 45 -9.48 -1.60 0.96
N CYS A 46 -10.10 -0.98 -0.05
CA CYS A 46 -10.26 0.47 -0.17
C CYS A 46 -11.44 1.03 0.64
N ARG A 47 -12.03 0.27 1.56
CA ARG A 47 -13.27 0.66 2.25
C ARG A 47 -13.11 1.94 3.07
N ASN A 48 -11.92 2.16 3.64
CA ASN A 48 -11.58 3.38 4.37
C ASN A 48 -11.33 4.61 3.47
N LYS A 49 -11.28 4.44 2.14
CA LYS A 49 -11.03 5.54 1.18
C LYS A 49 -12.27 5.93 0.36
N GLY A 50 -13.37 5.18 0.46
CA GLY A 50 -14.59 5.37 -0.35
C GLY A 50 -14.85 4.25 -1.36
N GLY A 51 -14.21 3.10 -1.18
CA GLY A 51 -14.27 1.96 -2.08
C GLY A 51 -13.21 2.02 -3.19
N GLY A 52 -13.05 0.91 -3.90
CA GLY A 52 -12.03 0.73 -4.92
C GLY A 52 -12.51 -0.19 -6.02
N THR A 53 -11.89 -0.08 -7.20
CA THR A 53 -12.22 -0.86 -8.39
C THR A 53 -10.94 -1.40 -9.01
N CYS A 54 -11.01 -2.60 -9.56
CA CYS A 54 -9.90 -3.19 -10.29
C CYS A 54 -9.73 -2.53 -11.66
N LYS A 55 -8.53 -2.02 -11.95
CA LYS A 55 -8.19 -1.46 -13.25
C LYS A 55 -6.98 -2.23 -13.80
N GLY A 56 -7.22 -3.12 -14.77
CA GLY A 56 -6.19 -4.05 -15.22
C GLY A 56 -5.72 -4.96 -14.09
N SER A 57 -4.40 -5.01 -13.86
CA SER A 57 -3.77 -5.82 -12.80
C SER A 57 -3.67 -5.13 -11.44
N TYR A 58 -4.14 -3.88 -11.32
CA TYR A 58 -3.99 -3.07 -10.10
C TYR A 58 -5.35 -2.65 -9.54
N CYS A 59 -5.46 -2.62 -8.20
CA CYS A 59 -6.62 -2.08 -7.51
C CYS A 59 -6.46 -0.57 -7.34
N VAL A 60 -7.46 0.20 -7.77
CA VAL A 60 -7.49 1.66 -7.63
C VAL A 60 -8.53 2.03 -6.58
N CYS A 61 -8.09 2.58 -5.45
CA CYS A 61 -9.01 3.17 -4.49
C CYS A 61 -9.55 4.50 -5.03
N ARG A 62 -10.88 4.69 -5.00
CA ARG A 62 -11.44 6.03 -5.09
C ARG A 62 -11.09 6.72 -3.79
N ILE A 63 -10.37 7.83 -3.86
CA ILE A 63 -10.13 8.70 -2.71
C ILE A 63 -11.32 9.67 -2.74
N GLN A 64 -12.28 9.52 -1.82
CA GLN A 64 -13.34 10.51 -1.65
C GLN A 64 -12.74 11.73 -0.95
N TYR A 65 -12.75 12.87 -1.66
CA TYR A 65 -12.38 14.19 -1.16
C TYR A 65 -13.61 14.88 -0.57
#